data_AF-A0A6D2J128-F1
#
_entry.id   AF-A0A6D2J128-F1
#
_cell.length_a   1.000
_cell.length_b   1.000
_cell.length_c   1.000
_cell.angle_alpha   90.00
_cell.angle_beta   90.00
_cell.angle_gamma   90.00
#
_symmetry.space_group_name_H-M   'P 1'
#
loop_
_entity.id
_entity.type
_entity.pdbx_description
1 polymer ?
#
loop_
_entity_poly.entity_id
_entity_poly.type
_entity_poly.pdbx_seq_one_letter_code
_entity_poly.pdbx_strand_id
1 'polypeptide(L)'
;MIERIAIDVSNELIKSAPSNDFDGFVGMRAHMEKIRPLLLLGSNEVRMIGIWGPSGIGKSTIARVLYSQYSHQFQLTVFMENIKRRYPRPYYDEYTTKLQLQNDFMSQIINQKDMKIHHLGVVPDRLKDKRVLVVLDDVDHTVHLDAMAKESWWFGPGSRIIITTQDKRLLKAHRINHIYKVDFPSYSDAVEIFCIYAFGRSLHMMVLGHLLGKLQNLLGNSLWD
;
A
#
# COMPACT_ATOMS: atom_id res chain seq x y z
N MET A 1 -22.78 -23.22 16.20
CA MET A 1 -22.69 -23.45 14.73
C MET A 1 -23.30 -22.29 13.95
N ILE A 2 -24.54 -21.90 14.23
CA ILE A 2 -25.21 -20.77 13.57
C ILE A 2 -24.48 -19.42 13.77
N GLU A 3 -24.00 -19.12 14.99
CA GLU A 3 -23.24 -17.88 15.24
C GLU A 3 -21.96 -17.76 14.42
N ARG A 4 -21.19 -18.84 14.26
CA ARG A 4 -19.99 -18.84 13.42
C ARG A 4 -20.34 -18.55 11.96
N ILE A 5 -21.38 -19.20 11.45
CA ILE A 5 -21.86 -18.99 10.08
C ILE A 5 -22.34 -17.54 9.90
N ALA A 6 -23.06 -16.99 10.88
CA ALA A 6 -23.53 -15.60 10.84
C ALA A 6 -22.36 -14.59 10.85
N ILE A 7 -21.33 -14.84 11.66
CA ILE A 7 -20.11 -14.02 11.68
C ILE A 7 -19.37 -14.11 10.34
N ASP A 8 -19.20 -15.31 9.80
CA ASP A 8 -18.51 -15.51 8.53
C ASP A 8 -19.26 -14.83 7.38
N VAL A 9 -20.59 -14.99 7.30
CA VAL A 9 -21.44 -14.32 6.30
C VAL A 9 -21.38 -12.79 6.47
N SER A 10 -21.47 -12.29 7.70
CA SER A 10 -21.35 -10.85 7.98
C SER A 10 -19.99 -10.28 7.52
N ASN A 11 -18.90 -10.99 7.80
CA ASN A 11 -17.56 -10.59 7.36
C ASN A 11 -17.44 -10.58 5.84
N GLU A 12 -18.02 -11.55 5.13
CA GLU A 12 -18.04 -11.56 3.67
C GLU A 12 -18.91 -10.44 3.08
N LEU A 13 -20.04 -10.10 3.72
CA LEU A 13 -20.86 -8.95 3.32
C LEU A 13 -20.12 -7.62 3.53
N ILE A 14 -19.39 -7.46 4.64
CA ILE A 14 -18.59 -6.26 4.91
C ILE A 14 -17.44 -6.14 3.90
N LYS A 15 -16.76 -7.23 3.55
CA LYS A 15 -15.69 -7.24 2.54
C LYS A 15 -16.18 -6.92 1.12
N SER A 16 -17.42 -7.27 0.80
CA SER A 16 -18.01 -7.07 -0.53
C SER A 16 -18.74 -5.72 -0.69
N ALA A 17 -18.93 -4.98 0.39
CA ALA A 17 -19.51 -3.65 0.34
C ALA A 17 -18.59 -2.68 -0.43
N PRO A 18 -19.12 -1.90 -1.40
CA PRO A 18 -18.34 -0.84 -2.04
C PRO A 18 -17.92 0.21 -1.01
N SER A 19 -16.62 0.52 -0.95
CA SER A 19 -16.10 1.60 -0.11
C SER A 19 -16.10 2.91 -0.89
N ASN A 20 -16.74 3.93 -0.32
CA ASN A 20 -16.69 5.31 -0.80
C ASN A 20 -15.51 6.10 -0.18
N ASP A 21 -14.63 5.42 0.57
CA ASP A 21 -13.54 6.08 1.33
C ASP A 21 -12.56 6.85 0.43
N PHE A 22 -12.62 6.62 -0.88
CA PHE A 22 -11.69 7.14 -1.88
C PHE A 22 -12.33 8.10 -2.89
N ASP A 23 -13.63 8.37 -2.78
CA ASP A 23 -14.35 9.30 -3.68
C ASP A 23 -13.80 10.73 -3.58
N GLY A 24 -13.15 11.08 -2.46
CA GLY A 24 -12.47 12.36 -2.25
C GLY A 24 -11.02 12.44 -2.75
N PHE A 25 -10.46 11.37 -3.32
CA PHE A 25 -9.06 11.37 -3.76
C PHE A 25 -8.90 11.87 -5.20
N VAL A 26 -8.34 13.07 -5.29
CA VAL A 26 -8.00 13.76 -6.54
C VAL A 26 -6.93 12.99 -7.32
N GLY A 27 -7.09 12.90 -8.63
CA GLY A 27 -6.10 12.28 -9.54
C GLY A 27 -5.95 10.75 -9.43
N MET A 28 -6.69 10.08 -8.54
CA MET A 28 -6.50 8.66 -8.27
C MET A 28 -6.79 7.76 -9.48
N ARG A 29 -7.79 8.12 -10.31
CA ARG A 29 -8.11 7.38 -11.54
C ARG A 29 -6.89 7.26 -12.47
N ALA A 30 -6.11 8.33 -12.63
CA ALA A 30 -4.91 8.32 -13.46
C ALA A 30 -3.83 7.38 -12.90
N HIS A 31 -3.67 7.31 -11.58
CA HIS A 31 -2.78 6.34 -10.95
C HIS A 31 -3.26 4.90 -11.18
N MET A 32 -4.56 4.63 -11.04
CA MET A 32 -5.13 3.29 -11.26
C MET A 32 -4.95 2.83 -12.71
N GLU A 33 -5.16 3.72 -13.68
CA GLU A 33 -4.96 3.43 -15.11
C GLU A 33 -3.50 3.07 -15.43
N LYS A 34 -2.53 3.79 -14.85
CA LYS A 34 -1.09 3.51 -15.03
C LYS A 34 -0.63 2.22 -14.34
N ILE A 35 -1.21 1.86 -13.19
CA ILE A 35 -0.82 0.68 -12.42
C ILE A 35 -1.48 -0.61 -12.93
N ARG A 36 -2.71 -0.53 -13.45
CA ARG A 36 -3.49 -1.69 -13.89
C ARG A 36 -2.73 -2.66 -14.81
N PRO A 37 -1.94 -2.19 -15.82
CA PRO A 37 -1.13 -3.08 -16.66
C PRO A 37 -0.02 -3.82 -15.90
N LEU A 38 0.54 -3.21 -14.84
CA LEU A 38 1.57 -3.84 -14.00
C LEU A 38 0.97 -4.99 -13.19
N LEU A 39 -0.25 -4.79 -12.67
CA LEU A 39 -0.99 -5.84 -11.97
C LEU A 39 -1.33 -7.00 -12.92
N LEU A 40 -1.86 -6.74 -14.13
CA LEU A 40 -2.29 -7.78 -15.05
C LEU A 40 -3.11 -8.90 -14.36
N LEU A 41 -4.21 -8.53 -13.71
CA LEU A 41 -4.98 -9.42 -12.82
C LEU A 41 -5.51 -10.71 -13.49
N GLY A 42 -5.58 -10.76 -14.82
CA GLY A 42 -5.96 -11.96 -15.57
C GLY A 42 -4.86 -12.99 -15.77
N SER A 43 -3.62 -12.71 -15.34
CA SER A 43 -2.48 -13.64 -15.44
C SER A 43 -2.27 -14.48 -14.18
N ASN A 44 -1.90 -15.75 -14.35
CA ASN A 44 -1.51 -16.67 -13.28
C ASN A 44 -0.08 -16.46 -12.76
N GLU A 45 0.68 -15.52 -13.33
CA GLU A 45 2.00 -15.15 -12.79
C GLU A 45 1.88 -14.62 -11.36
N VAL A 46 2.91 -14.85 -10.55
CA VAL A 46 3.11 -14.12 -9.29
C VAL A 46 3.88 -12.84 -9.59
N ARG A 47 3.27 -11.69 -9.29
CA ARG A 47 3.89 -10.38 -9.57
C ARG A 47 4.18 -9.62 -8.29
N MET A 48 5.42 -9.16 -8.18
CA MET A 48 5.84 -8.16 -7.20
C MET A 48 5.90 -6.80 -7.90
N ILE A 49 5.23 -5.80 -7.33
CA ILE A 49 5.09 -4.45 -7.87
C ILE A 49 5.63 -3.46 -6.85
N GLY A 50 6.61 -2.65 -7.25
CA GLY A 50 7.13 -1.56 -6.42
C GLY A 50 6.46 -0.23 -6.77
N ILE A 51 5.82 0.41 -5.79
CA ILE A 51 5.36 1.80 -5.86
C ILE A 51 6.42 2.67 -5.22
N TRP A 52 7.08 3.49 -6.03
CA TRP A 52 8.26 4.27 -5.63
C TRP A 52 8.06 5.77 -5.83
N GLY A 53 8.60 6.58 -4.94
CA GLY A 53 8.52 8.04 -4.99
C GLY A 53 8.88 8.71 -3.67
N PRO A 54 9.03 10.04 -3.64
CA PRO A 54 9.42 10.79 -2.44
C PRO A 54 8.39 10.67 -1.31
N SER A 55 8.79 11.05 -0.09
CA SER A 55 7.87 11.14 1.05
C SER A 55 6.68 12.07 0.72
N GLY A 56 5.50 11.78 1.25
CA GLY A 56 4.30 12.61 1.08
C GLY A 56 3.61 12.54 -0.28
N ILE A 57 4.19 11.90 -1.30
CA ILE A 57 3.64 11.87 -2.67
C ILE A 57 2.36 11.00 -2.85
N GLY A 58 1.89 10.34 -1.79
CA GLY A 58 0.66 9.52 -1.84
C GLY A 58 0.84 8.03 -2.16
N LYS A 59 2.04 7.46 -2.02
CA LYS A 59 2.29 6.02 -2.27
C LYS A 59 1.38 5.09 -1.45
N SER A 60 1.30 5.33 -0.14
CA SER A 60 0.48 4.54 0.79
C SER A 60 -1.01 4.68 0.46
N THR A 61 -1.43 5.87 0.05
CA THR A 61 -2.79 6.15 -0.42
C THR A 61 -3.13 5.32 -1.65
N ILE A 62 -2.27 5.33 -2.67
CA ILE A 62 -2.44 4.52 -3.89
C ILE A 62 -2.52 3.03 -3.54
N ALA A 63 -1.62 2.54 -2.69
CA ALA A 63 -1.64 1.14 -2.26
C ALA A 63 -2.94 0.75 -1.52
N ARG A 64 -3.50 1.69 -0.74
CA ARG A 64 -4.78 1.51 -0.05
C ARG A 64 -5.97 1.44 -0.98
N VAL A 65 -6.01 2.29 -1.99
CA VAL A 65 -7.04 2.20 -3.04
C VAL A 65 -6.95 0.87 -3.77
N LEU A 66 -5.74 0.43 -4.15
CA LEU A 66 -5.54 -0.87 -4.79
C LEU A 66 -6.00 -2.03 -3.91
N TYR A 67 -5.66 -1.99 -2.61
CA TYR A 67 -6.06 -3.02 -1.67
C TYR A 67 -7.58 -3.11 -1.55
N SER A 68 -8.25 -1.97 -1.33
CA SER A 68 -9.71 -1.95 -1.22
C SER A 68 -10.38 -2.40 -2.52
N GLN A 69 -9.92 -1.90 -3.67
CA GLN A 69 -10.52 -2.20 -4.96
C GLN A 69 -10.38 -3.68 -5.37
N TYR A 70 -9.28 -4.35 -5.00
CA TYR A 70 -8.98 -5.68 -5.54
C TYR A 70 -8.96 -6.81 -4.51
N SER A 71 -8.99 -6.53 -3.20
CA SER A 71 -8.89 -7.56 -2.16
C SER A 71 -9.90 -8.70 -2.31
N HIS A 72 -11.15 -8.39 -2.63
CA HIS A 72 -12.24 -9.35 -2.83
C HIS A 72 -11.98 -10.39 -3.95
N GLN A 73 -10.98 -10.16 -4.82
CA GLN A 73 -10.64 -11.07 -5.92
C GLN A 73 -9.60 -12.14 -5.53
N PHE A 74 -9.09 -12.11 -4.30
CA PHE A 74 -8.02 -12.97 -3.80
C PHE A 74 -8.51 -13.83 -2.64
N GLN A 75 -7.90 -15.00 -2.46
CA GLN A 75 -8.28 -15.93 -1.39
C GLN A 75 -7.87 -15.43 -0.01
N LEU A 76 -6.67 -14.85 0.07
CA LEU A 76 -6.14 -14.26 1.29
C LEU A 76 -5.55 -12.90 0.98
N THR A 77 -5.70 -11.96 1.91
CA THR A 77 -5.25 -10.59 1.72
C THR A 77 -4.67 -10.04 3.00
N VAL A 78 -3.64 -9.21 2.88
CA VAL A 78 -3.07 -8.49 4.03
C VAL A 78 -2.51 -7.15 3.61
N PHE A 79 -2.73 -6.15 4.46
CA PHE A 79 -2.09 -4.85 4.36
C PHE A 79 -1.24 -4.63 5.62
N MET A 80 0.07 -4.76 5.45
CA MET A 80 1.06 -4.41 6.47
C MET A 80 1.38 -2.92 6.40
N GLU A 81 0.69 -2.13 7.24
CA GLU A 81 0.83 -0.67 7.28
C GLU A 81 2.07 -0.20 8.05
N ASN A 82 2.72 0.86 7.55
CA ASN A 82 3.78 1.60 8.25
C ASN A 82 4.93 0.70 8.76
N ILE A 83 5.44 -0.21 7.91
CA ILE A 83 6.42 -1.23 8.30
C ILE A 83 7.69 -0.58 8.87
N LYS A 84 8.27 0.42 8.19
CA LYS A 84 9.42 1.18 8.68
C LYS A 84 9.24 1.68 10.11
N ARG A 85 8.05 2.20 10.44
CA ARG A 85 7.76 2.74 11.78
C ARG A 85 7.61 1.63 12.81
N ARG A 86 6.99 0.51 12.45
CA ARG A 86 6.72 -0.62 13.35
C ARG A 86 7.95 -1.49 13.59
N TYR A 87 8.80 -1.64 12.58
CA TYR A 87 9.99 -2.49 12.60
C TYR A 87 11.20 -1.67 12.16
N PRO A 88 11.69 -0.77 13.03
CA PRO A 88 12.88 0.01 12.74
C PRO A 88 14.10 -0.90 12.54
N ARG A 89 15.14 -0.36 11.90
CA ARG A 89 16.35 -1.11 11.54
C ARG A 89 16.89 -1.92 12.73
N PRO A 90 17.03 -3.25 12.62
CA PRO A 90 17.67 -4.03 13.66
C PRO A 90 19.14 -3.65 13.77
N TYR A 91 19.59 -3.32 14.97
CA TYR A 91 20.98 -2.96 15.22
C TYR A 91 21.87 -4.20 15.46
N TYR A 92 21.30 -5.29 16.01
CA TYR A 92 22.07 -6.46 16.45
C TYR A 92 21.49 -7.84 16.03
N ASP A 93 20.18 -7.98 15.83
CA ASP A 93 19.56 -9.29 15.59
C ASP A 93 18.51 -9.24 14.46
N GLU A 94 18.95 -9.54 13.24
CA GLU A 94 18.06 -9.64 12.09
C GLU A 94 17.11 -10.84 12.16
N TYR A 95 17.52 -11.96 12.79
CA TYR A 95 16.73 -13.17 12.81
C TYR A 95 15.46 -12.99 13.65
N THR A 96 15.59 -12.41 14.84
CA THR A 96 14.44 -12.11 15.71
C THR A 96 13.49 -11.10 15.05
N THR A 97 14.02 -10.06 14.39
CA THR A 97 13.18 -9.11 13.64
C THR A 97 12.43 -9.80 12.50
N LYS A 98 13.10 -10.68 11.74
CA LYS A 98 12.45 -11.47 10.68
C LYS A 98 11.34 -12.36 11.26
N LEU A 99 11.56 -12.99 12.41
CA LEU A 99 10.56 -13.84 13.06
C LEU A 99 9.33 -13.04 13.48
N GLN A 100 9.52 -11.88 14.11
CA GLN A 100 8.42 -11.00 14.54
C GLN A 100 7.60 -10.52 13.34
N LEU A 101 8.28 -10.03 12.28
CA LEU A 101 7.63 -9.62 11.04
C LEU A 101 6.83 -10.75 10.40
N GLN A 102 7.42 -11.94 10.31
CA GLN A 102 6.73 -13.09 9.72
C GLN A 102 5.52 -13.50 10.56
N ASN A 103 5.63 -13.43 11.89
CA ASN A 103 4.53 -13.74 12.80
C ASN A 103 3.36 -12.78 12.64
N ASP A 104 3.65 -11.48 12.56
CA ASP A 104 2.63 -10.43 12.42
C ASP A 104 2.00 -10.42 11.02
N PHE A 105 2.79 -10.72 9.98
CA PHE A 105 2.30 -10.91 8.61
C PHE A 105 1.33 -12.10 8.54
N MET A 106 1.75 -13.24 9.07
CA MET A 106 0.97 -14.47 8.97
C MET A 106 -0.27 -14.46 9.87
N SER A 107 -0.21 -13.85 11.05
CA SER A 107 -1.37 -13.70 11.94
C SER A 107 -2.48 -12.87 11.29
N GLN A 108 -2.11 -11.81 10.55
CA GLN A 108 -3.04 -10.96 9.81
C GLN A 108 -3.61 -11.66 8.57
N ILE A 109 -2.76 -12.29 7.74
CA ILE A 109 -3.22 -12.88 6.47
C ILE A 109 -4.09 -14.14 6.67
N ILE A 110 -3.84 -14.91 7.73
CA ILE A 110 -4.63 -16.11 8.09
C ILE A 110 -5.77 -15.76 9.05
N ASN A 111 -5.80 -14.54 9.59
CA ASN A 111 -6.76 -14.09 10.61
C ASN A 111 -6.73 -14.96 11.90
N GLN A 112 -5.53 -15.34 12.34
CA GLN A 112 -5.31 -16.13 13.54
C GLN A 112 -4.39 -15.37 14.51
N LYS A 113 -4.99 -14.74 15.54
CA LYS A 113 -4.30 -13.82 16.46
C LYS A 113 -3.29 -14.50 17.40
N ASP A 114 -3.48 -15.78 17.72
CA ASP A 114 -2.61 -16.52 18.66
C ASP A 114 -1.59 -17.42 17.96
N MET A 115 -1.34 -17.18 16.67
CA MET A 115 -0.35 -17.94 15.93
C MET A 115 1.07 -17.62 16.44
N LYS A 116 1.87 -18.67 16.65
CA LYS A 116 3.29 -18.55 17.00
C LYS A 116 4.14 -19.21 15.91
N ILE A 117 4.98 -18.41 15.27
CA ILE A 117 6.01 -18.90 14.35
C ILE A 117 7.29 -19.17 15.11
N HIS A 118 7.88 -20.35 14.89
CA HIS A 118 9.15 -20.77 15.52
C HIS A 118 10.35 -20.76 14.55
N HIS A 119 10.11 -20.62 13.23
CA HIS A 119 11.16 -20.59 12.19
C HIS A 119 10.73 -19.78 10.97
N LEU A 120 11.71 -19.30 10.17
CA LEU A 120 11.48 -18.40 9.03
C LEU A 120 10.96 -19.03 7.73
N GLY A 121 10.30 -20.19 7.82
CA GLY A 121 9.82 -20.96 6.65
C GLY A 121 8.30 -20.95 6.46
N VAL A 122 7.56 -20.34 7.38
CA VAL A 122 6.11 -20.54 7.46
C VAL A 122 5.35 -19.88 6.31
N VAL A 123 5.86 -18.77 5.78
CA VAL A 123 5.22 -18.07 4.64
C VAL A 123 5.15 -18.97 3.40
N PRO A 124 6.26 -19.45 2.81
CA PRO A 124 6.20 -20.31 1.64
C PRO A 124 5.44 -21.61 1.91
N ASP A 125 5.59 -22.22 3.09
CA ASP A 125 4.91 -23.48 3.43
C ASP A 125 3.38 -23.35 3.40
N ARG A 126 2.85 -22.17 3.75
CA ARG A 126 1.42 -21.93 3.88
C ARG A 126 0.80 -21.20 2.68
N LEU A 127 1.58 -20.40 1.96
CA LEU A 127 1.08 -19.50 0.91
C LEU A 127 1.45 -19.91 -0.52
N LYS A 128 2.37 -20.87 -0.73
CA LYS A 128 2.82 -21.29 -2.09
C LYS A 128 1.70 -21.80 -3.01
N ASP A 129 0.57 -22.21 -2.45
CA ASP A 129 -0.59 -22.71 -3.20
C ASP A 129 -1.82 -21.78 -3.06
N LYS A 130 -1.64 -20.58 -2.50
CA LYS A 130 -2.72 -19.62 -2.24
C LYS A 130 -2.57 -18.41 -3.14
N ARG A 131 -3.70 -18.00 -3.74
CA ARG A 131 -3.76 -16.76 -4.52
C ARG A 131 -3.97 -15.58 -3.57
N VAL A 132 -2.93 -14.77 -3.35
CA VAL A 132 -2.92 -13.71 -2.33
C VAL A 132 -2.76 -12.29 -2.88
N LEU A 133 -3.33 -11.31 -2.19
CA LEU A 133 -3.01 -9.89 -2.34
C LEU A 133 -2.29 -9.39 -1.10
N VAL A 134 -1.02 -9.07 -1.24
CA VAL A 134 -0.17 -8.56 -0.15
C VAL A 134 0.19 -7.11 -0.44
N VAL A 135 -0.02 -6.23 0.54
CA VAL A 135 0.49 -4.85 0.52
C VAL A 135 1.49 -4.68 1.67
N LEU A 136 2.72 -4.32 1.32
CA LEU A 136 3.80 -4.00 2.26
C LEU A 136 4.09 -2.51 2.15
N ASP A 137 3.63 -1.73 3.12
CA ASP A 137 3.70 -0.28 3.08
C ASP A 137 4.84 0.30 3.90
N ASP A 138 5.52 1.28 3.30
CA ASP A 138 6.68 2.00 3.83
C ASP A 138 7.82 1.06 4.20
N VAL A 139 8.25 0.24 3.23
CA VAL A 139 9.41 -0.64 3.38
C VAL A 139 10.69 0.14 3.11
N ASP A 140 11.66 0.11 4.04
CA ASP A 140 12.94 0.81 3.89
C ASP A 140 14.18 -0.07 4.13
N HIS A 141 13.99 -1.35 4.50
CA HIS A 141 15.09 -2.30 4.72
C HIS A 141 14.83 -3.65 4.06
N THR A 142 15.90 -4.30 3.59
CA THR A 142 15.84 -5.62 2.96
C THR A 142 15.30 -6.70 3.90
N VAL A 143 15.58 -6.56 5.20
CA VAL A 143 15.08 -7.45 6.27
C VAL A 143 13.56 -7.59 6.25
N HIS A 144 12.83 -6.53 5.86
CA HIS A 144 11.36 -6.54 5.79
C HIS A 144 10.87 -7.47 4.67
N LEU A 145 11.46 -7.37 3.49
CA LEU A 145 11.10 -8.23 2.35
C LEU A 145 11.59 -9.65 2.57
N ASP A 146 12.81 -9.84 3.09
CA ASP A 146 13.35 -11.16 3.44
C ASP A 146 12.42 -11.95 4.38
N ALA A 147 11.71 -11.27 5.28
CA ALA A 147 10.80 -11.89 6.24
C ALA A 147 9.44 -12.30 5.64
N MET A 148 8.90 -11.47 4.73
CA MET A 148 7.50 -11.55 4.30
C MET A 148 7.32 -11.94 2.83
N ALA A 149 8.25 -11.56 1.95
CA ALA A 149 8.10 -11.67 0.50
C ALA A 149 9.46 -11.76 -0.21
N LYS A 150 10.34 -12.66 0.26
CA LYS A 150 11.71 -12.77 -0.25
C LYS A 150 11.76 -13.16 -1.73
N GLU A 151 10.92 -14.13 -2.11
CA GLU A 151 10.89 -14.71 -3.46
C GLU A 151 9.45 -14.86 -3.95
N SER A 152 9.23 -14.79 -5.26
CA SER A 152 7.89 -14.92 -5.86
C SER A 152 7.28 -16.31 -5.68
N TRP A 153 8.10 -17.36 -5.62
CA TRP A 153 7.62 -18.74 -5.43
C TRP A 153 7.04 -19.00 -4.03
N TRP A 154 7.16 -18.05 -3.09
CA TRP A 154 6.50 -18.14 -1.78
C TRP A 154 4.98 -18.06 -1.87
N PHE A 155 4.44 -17.65 -3.02
CA PHE A 155 3.02 -17.40 -3.21
C PHE A 155 2.47 -18.21 -4.38
N GLY A 156 1.19 -18.55 -4.31
CA GLY A 156 0.52 -19.33 -5.34
C GLY A 156 0.18 -18.54 -6.60
N PRO A 157 -0.19 -19.25 -7.67
CA PRO A 157 -0.51 -18.65 -8.97
C PRO A 157 -1.53 -17.51 -8.86
N GLY A 158 -1.29 -16.44 -9.64
CA GLY A 158 -2.16 -15.27 -9.70
C GLY A 158 -2.01 -14.29 -8.53
N SER A 159 -1.02 -14.47 -7.65
CA SER A 159 -0.77 -13.59 -6.50
C SER A 159 -0.17 -12.24 -6.88
N ARG A 160 -0.49 -11.20 -6.11
CA ARG A 160 0.02 -9.84 -6.28
C ARG A 160 0.61 -9.33 -4.97
N ILE A 161 1.86 -8.89 -5.02
CA ILE A 161 2.58 -8.34 -3.88
C ILE A 161 2.96 -6.90 -4.23
N ILE A 162 2.39 -5.94 -3.52
CA ILE A 162 2.60 -4.51 -3.75
C ILE A 162 3.47 -3.99 -2.61
N ILE A 163 4.58 -3.34 -2.96
CA ILE A 163 5.54 -2.78 -2.02
C ILE A 163 5.59 -1.27 -2.22
N THR A 164 5.36 -0.48 -1.18
CA THR A 164 5.60 0.97 -1.24
C THR A 164 6.95 1.28 -0.59
N THR A 165 7.75 2.14 -1.24
CA THR A 165 9.06 2.53 -0.70
C THR A 165 9.54 3.87 -1.25
N GLN A 166 10.44 4.52 -0.52
CA GLN A 166 11.21 5.68 -1.00
C GLN A 166 12.54 5.24 -1.65
N ASP A 167 13.00 4.02 -1.37
CA ASP A 167 14.30 3.51 -1.83
C ASP A 167 14.15 2.59 -3.05
N LYS A 168 14.44 3.12 -4.24
CA LYS A 168 14.45 2.33 -5.48
C LYS A 168 15.54 1.24 -5.47
N ARG A 169 16.62 1.41 -4.70
CA ARG A 169 17.72 0.43 -4.62
C ARG A 169 17.25 -0.86 -3.95
N LEU A 170 16.38 -0.74 -2.94
CA LEU A 170 15.76 -1.89 -2.26
C LEU A 170 14.96 -2.77 -3.24
N LEU A 171 14.19 -2.17 -4.13
CA LEU A 171 13.43 -2.88 -5.17
C LEU A 171 14.37 -3.61 -6.14
N LYS A 172 15.44 -2.93 -6.57
CA LYS A 172 16.45 -3.52 -7.47
C LYS A 172 17.19 -4.69 -6.82
N ALA A 173 17.54 -4.58 -5.53
CA ALA A 173 18.19 -5.64 -4.78
C ALA A 173 17.35 -6.93 -4.74
N HIS A 174 16.02 -6.79 -4.71
CA HIS A 174 15.06 -7.91 -4.77
C HIS A 174 14.60 -8.26 -6.19
N ARG A 175 15.25 -7.71 -7.23
CA ARG A 175 14.93 -7.99 -8.65
C ARG A 175 13.45 -7.69 -9.01
N ILE A 176 12.83 -6.73 -8.32
CA ILE A 176 11.48 -6.28 -8.61
C ILE A 176 11.52 -5.37 -9.82
N ASN A 177 11.07 -5.88 -10.97
CA ASN A 177 11.14 -5.18 -12.25
C ASN A 177 9.89 -4.35 -12.58
N HIS A 178 8.73 -4.70 -12.01
CA HIS A 178 7.50 -3.92 -12.18
C HIS A 178 7.48 -2.75 -11.20
N ILE A 179 7.99 -1.60 -11.63
CA ILE A 179 8.09 -0.41 -10.78
C ILE A 179 7.20 0.70 -11.33
N TYR A 180 6.27 1.16 -10.50
CA TYR A 180 5.50 2.38 -10.72
C TYR A 180 6.14 3.54 -9.96
N LYS A 181 6.70 4.52 -10.69
CA LYS A 181 7.12 5.79 -10.11
C LYS A 181 5.90 6.69 -9.97
N VAL A 182 5.63 7.17 -8.76
CA VAL A 182 4.58 8.15 -8.52
C VAL A 182 5.12 9.52 -8.94
N ASP A 183 4.47 10.13 -9.93
CA ASP A 183 4.73 11.49 -10.37
C ASP A 183 4.01 12.50 -9.47
N PHE A 184 4.48 13.75 -9.49
CA PHE A 184 3.75 14.84 -8.82
C PHE A 184 2.37 15.04 -9.43
N PRO A 185 1.37 15.44 -8.62
CA PRO A 185 0.05 15.79 -9.13
C PRO A 185 0.17 16.93 -10.16
N SER A 186 -0.79 17.01 -11.08
CA SER A 186 -0.89 18.18 -11.95
C SER A 186 -1.12 19.44 -11.12
N TYR A 187 -0.88 20.63 -11.68
CA TYR A 187 -1.14 21.88 -10.96
C TYR A 187 -2.60 21.97 -10.48
N SER A 188 -3.55 21.57 -11.33
CA SER A 188 -4.98 21.53 -10.98
C SER A 188 -5.25 20.56 -9.84
N ASP A 189 -4.70 19.34 -9.91
CA ASP A 189 -4.88 18.35 -8.85
C ASP A 189 -4.26 18.82 -7.53
N ALA A 190 -3.08 19.44 -7.58
CA ALA A 190 -2.39 19.96 -6.41
C ALA A 190 -3.18 21.06 -5.71
N VAL A 191 -3.76 21.99 -6.49
CA VAL A 191 -4.65 23.04 -6.00
C VAL A 191 -5.88 22.42 -5.33
N GLU A 192 -6.51 21.44 -5.97
CA GLU A 192 -7.70 20.80 -5.44
C GLU A 192 -7.42 20.02 -4.15
N ILE A 193 -6.33 19.25 -4.12
CA ILE A 193 -5.83 18.58 -2.92
C ILE A 193 -5.65 19.61 -1.80
N PHE A 194 -4.94 20.72 -2.07
CA PHE A 194 -4.76 21.77 -1.09
C PHE A 194 -6.10 22.32 -0.57
N CYS A 195 -7.09 22.53 -1.45
CA CYS A 195 -8.40 23.03 -1.03
C CYS A 195 -9.14 22.07 -0.11
N ILE A 196 -9.18 20.80 -0.48
CA ILE A 196 -9.86 19.76 0.27
C ILE A 196 -9.25 19.64 1.67
N TYR A 197 -7.92 19.63 1.77
CA TYR A 197 -7.24 19.50 3.07
C TYR A 197 -7.27 20.78 3.91
N ALA A 198 -7.15 21.96 3.31
CA ALA A 198 -7.14 23.23 4.06
C ALA A 198 -8.55 23.74 4.41
N PHE A 199 -9.54 23.46 3.57
CA PHE A 199 -10.88 24.06 3.68
C PHE A 199 -12.02 23.04 3.69
N GLY A 200 -11.74 21.74 3.59
CA GLY A 200 -12.75 20.67 3.63
C GLY A 200 -13.61 20.56 2.36
N ARG A 201 -13.28 21.29 1.29
CA ARG A 201 -14.04 21.29 0.03
C ARG A 201 -13.17 21.72 -1.14
N SER A 202 -13.49 21.22 -2.34
CA SER A 202 -12.94 21.74 -3.59
C SER A 202 -13.43 23.16 -3.82
N LEU A 203 -12.51 24.11 -4.01
CA LEU A 203 -12.84 25.51 -4.32
C LEU A 203 -12.64 25.75 -5.81
N HIS A 204 -13.57 26.48 -6.43
CA HIS A 204 -13.40 26.94 -7.80
C HIS A 204 -12.12 27.79 -7.92
N MET A 205 -11.33 27.60 -8.98
CA MET A 205 -10.04 28.29 -9.20
C MET A 205 -10.13 29.82 -9.05
N MET A 206 -11.26 30.44 -9.39
CA MET A 206 -11.48 31.88 -9.18
C MET A 206 -11.42 32.30 -7.70
N VAL A 207 -12.00 31.51 -6.80
CA VAL A 207 -11.98 31.79 -5.35
C VAL A 207 -10.57 31.58 -4.79
N LEU A 208 -9.85 30.60 -5.33
CA LEU A 208 -8.48 30.32 -4.92
C LEU A 208 -7.49 31.41 -5.35
N GLY A 209 -7.61 31.93 -6.57
CA GLY A 209 -6.79 33.04 -7.04
C GLY A 209 -6.93 34.28 -6.15
N HIS A 210 -8.14 34.55 -5.68
CA HIS A 210 -8.40 35.65 -4.74
C HIS A 210 -7.81 35.39 -3.35
N LEU A 211 -7.82 34.14 -2.86
CA LEU A 211 -7.19 33.74 -1.59
C LEU A 211 -5.67 33.78 -1.64
N LEU A 212 -5.05 33.28 -2.72
CA LEU A 212 -3.60 33.34 -2.92
C LEU A 212 -3.12 34.78 -3.05
N GLY A 213 -3.85 35.64 -3.78
CA GLY A 213 -3.55 37.08 -3.84
C GLY A 213 -3.61 37.76 -2.46
N LYS A 214 -4.56 37.37 -1.61
CA LYS A 214 -4.62 37.86 -0.21
C LYS A 214 -3.47 37.34 0.65
N LEU A 215 -3.08 36.07 0.50
CA LEU A 215 -1.94 35.48 1.21
C LEU A 215 -0.62 36.14 0.80
N GLN A 216 -0.45 36.45 -0.48
CA GLN A 216 0.73 37.14 -1.01
C GLN A 216 0.84 38.57 -0.46
N ASN A 217 -0.29 39.26 -0.32
CA ASN A 217 -0.35 40.58 0.35
C ASN A 217 -0.08 40.51 1.86
N LEU A 218 -0.35 39.38 2.52
CA LEU A 218 -0.11 39.18 3.95
C LEU A 218 1.33 38.75 4.27
N LEU A 219 1.99 38.00 3.37
CA LEU A 219 3.33 37.46 3.59
C LEU A 219 4.46 38.38 3.11
N GLY A 220 4.15 39.43 2.34
CA GLY A 220 5.15 40.34 1.77
C GLY A 220 5.99 39.68 0.67
N ASN A 221 6.44 40.48 -0.29
CA ASN A 221 7.12 40.02 -1.52
C ASN A 221 8.53 39.42 -1.31
N SER A 222 8.91 38.95 -0.12
CA SER A 222 10.30 38.58 0.20
C SER A 222 10.62 37.09 0.18
N LEU A 223 9.75 36.23 -0.38
CA LEU A 223 9.95 34.77 -0.35
C LEU A 223 10.18 34.13 -1.74
N TRP A 224 10.30 34.93 -2.80
CA TRP A 224 10.50 34.42 -4.17
C TRP A 224 11.55 35.19 -4.99
N ASP A 225 12.47 35.89 -4.33
CA ASP A 225 13.73 36.38 -4.92
C ASP A 225 14.90 35.48 -4.53
#